data_AF-A0A7S3WNZ3-F1
#
_entry.id   AF-A0A7S3WNZ3-F1
#
_cell.length_a   1.000
_cell.length_b   1.000
_cell.length_c   1.000
_cell.angle_alpha   90.00
_cell.angle_beta   90.00
_cell.angle_gamma   90.00
#
_symmetry.space_group_name_H-M   'P 1'
#
loop_
_entity.id
_entity.type
_entity.pdbx_description
1 polymer ?
#
loop_
_entity_poly.entity_id
_entity_poly.type
_entity_poly.pdbx_seq_one_letter_code
_entity_poly.pdbx_strand_id
1 'polypeptide(L)'
;MGGGVGYWAALLRRRGVAVECFDSAPTEAGGKGGKGGESGNTFHGECPPWGPVQRGSSALLASRRFRRHALLLCYPPPRAPMAAECLAAFCGDTVVHVGEWLGDTGSAAFEAALAEGWELTRRLPLPCWGDTAEDLTIWRRRGGGVPRGGGAAADHPVLRCDSCGKAGSLQPATVRDKPGLLRRCRYCRLACYCSAACARRGDAEHKKCHAVRMIGAPPPADFGGPEYHTCCV
;
A
#
# COMPACT_ATOMS: atom_id res chain seq x y z
N MET A 1 -3.52 9.71 9.52
CA MET A 1 -3.10 10.89 8.72
C MET A 1 -3.60 10.71 7.30
N GLY A 2 -3.76 11.78 6.53
CA GLY A 2 -4.35 11.67 5.19
C GLY A 2 -5.81 11.22 5.28
N GLY A 3 -6.54 11.84 6.20
CA GLY A 3 -7.92 11.45 6.52
C GLY A 3 -8.92 11.73 5.40
N GLY A 4 -8.56 12.55 4.43
CA GLY A 4 -9.44 12.95 3.32
C GLY A 4 -10.74 13.55 3.82
N VAL A 5 -11.85 12.97 3.36
CA VAL A 5 -13.22 13.29 3.82
C VAL A 5 -13.60 12.62 5.16
N GLY A 6 -12.70 11.84 5.78
CA GLY A 6 -12.92 11.23 7.08
C GLY A 6 -13.69 9.91 7.09
N TYR A 7 -13.83 9.24 5.94
CA TYR A 7 -14.60 7.99 5.79
C TYR A 7 -14.20 6.91 6.80
N TRP A 8 -12.92 6.51 6.83
CA TRP A 8 -12.42 5.51 7.78
C TRP A 8 -12.59 5.95 9.23
N ALA A 9 -12.34 7.21 9.53
CA ALA A 9 -12.52 7.74 10.88
C ALA A 9 -13.98 7.63 11.35
N ALA A 10 -14.94 7.94 10.49
CA ALA A 10 -16.36 7.79 10.79
C ALA A 10 -16.74 6.32 11.04
N LEU A 11 -16.27 5.39 10.20
CA LEU A 11 -16.56 3.96 10.36
C LEU A 11 -15.93 3.34 11.61
N LEU A 12 -14.73 3.77 11.99
CA LEU A 12 -14.04 3.32 13.20
C LEU A 12 -14.70 3.89 14.46
N ARG A 13 -15.09 5.17 14.46
CA ARG A 13 -15.83 5.78 15.57
C ARG A 13 -17.16 5.08 15.83
N ARG A 14 -17.89 4.70 14.77
CA ARG A 14 -19.14 3.90 14.90
C ARG A 14 -18.91 2.52 15.54
N ARG A 15 -17.68 2.02 15.56
CA ARG A 15 -17.27 0.78 16.22
C ARG A 15 -16.64 1.02 17.60
N GLY A 16 -16.74 2.23 18.15
CA GLY A 16 -16.22 2.59 19.48
C GLY A 16 -14.72 2.86 19.52
N VAL A 17 -14.05 2.98 18.37
CA VAL A 17 -12.62 3.29 18.32
C VAL A 17 -12.40 4.80 18.52
N ALA A 18 -11.51 5.17 19.44
CA ALA A 18 -11.06 6.56 19.57
C ALA A 18 -10.18 6.92 18.36
N VAL A 19 -10.60 7.93 17.58
CA VAL A 19 -9.91 8.34 16.36
C VAL A 19 -9.64 9.83 16.32
N GLU A 20 -8.35 10.17 16.21
CA GLU A 20 -7.89 11.48 15.78
C GLU A 20 -7.58 11.46 14.29
N CYS A 21 -8.30 12.28 13.51
CA CYS A 21 -8.22 12.27 12.06
C CYS A 21 -7.65 13.60 11.58
N PHE A 22 -6.56 13.55 10.82
CA PHE A 22 -5.89 14.71 10.27
C PHE A 22 -5.67 14.58 8.77
N ASP A 23 -5.75 15.69 8.07
CA ASP A 23 -5.41 15.83 6.65
C ASP A 23 -4.73 17.19 6.40
N SER A 24 -3.88 17.31 5.39
CA SER A 24 -3.25 18.59 5.05
C SER A 24 -4.24 19.56 4.39
N ALA A 25 -5.24 19.02 3.70
CA ALA A 25 -6.32 19.73 3.03
C ALA A 25 -7.67 19.04 3.34
N PRO A 26 -8.18 19.14 4.59
CA PRO A 26 -9.48 18.56 4.92
C PRO A 26 -10.61 19.28 4.16
N THR A 27 -11.65 18.54 3.78
CA THR A 27 -12.89 19.15 3.26
C THR A 27 -13.59 19.89 4.40
N GLU A 28 -13.86 21.18 4.25
CA GLU A 28 -14.49 21.97 5.31
C GLU A 28 -15.95 21.54 5.54
N ALA A 29 -16.41 21.64 6.80
CA ALA A 29 -17.79 21.35 7.15
C ALA A 29 -18.75 22.34 6.48
N GLY A 30 -19.62 21.85 5.58
CA GLY A 30 -20.54 22.68 4.81
C GLY A 30 -19.97 23.21 3.49
N GLY A 31 -18.68 22.97 3.21
CA GLY A 31 -18.09 23.26 1.91
C GLY A 31 -18.49 22.20 0.88
N LYS A 32 -18.86 22.62 -0.34
CA LYS A 32 -18.78 21.73 -1.49
C LYS A 32 -17.31 21.37 -1.67
N GLY A 33 -16.99 20.07 -1.79
CA GLY A 33 -15.63 19.66 -2.07
C GLY A 33 -15.10 20.44 -3.30
N GLY A 34 -13.90 21.00 -3.18
CA GLY A 34 -13.44 22.04 -4.09
C GLY A 34 -13.37 21.53 -5.53
N LYS A 35 -13.88 22.31 -6.49
CA LYS A 35 -13.43 22.20 -7.89
C LYS A 35 -11.93 22.41 -7.88
N GLY A 36 -11.16 21.45 -8.38
CA GLY A 36 -9.70 21.39 -8.29
C GLY A 36 -9.01 22.75 -8.48
N GLY A 37 -8.74 23.42 -7.36
CA GLY A 37 -8.15 24.74 -7.21
C GLY A 37 -7.56 24.85 -5.81
N GLU A 38 -6.62 25.79 -5.64
CA GLU A 38 -5.49 25.83 -4.68
C GLU A 38 -5.75 25.57 -3.18
N SER A 39 -7.00 25.42 -2.73
CA SER A 39 -7.35 25.22 -1.32
C SER A 39 -8.20 23.99 -0.99
N GLY A 40 -8.53 23.14 -1.98
CA GLY A 40 -9.39 21.96 -1.80
C GLY A 40 -8.68 20.61 -1.94
N ASN A 41 -9.26 19.55 -1.34
CA ASN A 41 -8.78 18.18 -1.53
C ASN A 41 -9.09 17.68 -2.94
N THR A 42 -8.07 17.61 -3.80
CA THR A 42 -8.23 17.20 -5.21
C THR A 42 -8.56 15.72 -5.39
N PHE A 43 -8.34 14.87 -4.37
CA PHE A 43 -8.58 13.43 -4.44
C PHE A 43 -10.05 13.05 -4.19
N HIS A 44 -10.87 13.97 -3.67
CA HIS A 44 -12.24 13.66 -3.26
C HIS A 44 -13.32 14.43 -4.03
N GLY A 45 -12.94 15.33 -4.95
CA GLY A 45 -13.89 16.10 -5.76
C GLY A 45 -14.95 16.77 -4.89
N GLU A 46 -16.22 16.60 -5.22
CA GLU A 46 -17.37 17.16 -4.46
C GLU A 46 -17.86 16.24 -3.33
N CYS A 47 -17.11 15.20 -2.95
CA CYS A 47 -17.54 14.26 -1.90
C CYS A 47 -17.70 14.99 -0.55
N PRO A 48 -18.89 14.90 0.09
CA PRO A 48 -19.12 15.56 1.36
C PRO A 48 -18.30 14.91 2.49
N PRO A 49 -17.95 15.67 3.54
CA PRO A 49 -17.25 15.14 4.69
C PRO A 49 -18.11 14.09 5.42
N TRP A 50 -17.52 12.95 5.75
CA TRP A 50 -18.13 11.86 6.53
C TRP A 50 -18.08 12.11 8.04
N GLY A 51 -17.22 13.03 8.48
CA GLY A 51 -17.05 13.40 9.88
C GLY A 51 -15.91 14.42 10.04
N PRO A 52 -15.63 14.83 11.28
CA PRO A 52 -14.60 15.84 11.54
C PRO A 52 -13.20 15.30 11.20
N VAL A 53 -12.49 16.10 10.39
CA VAL A 53 -11.07 15.94 10.02
C VAL A 53 -10.37 17.26 10.33
N GLN A 54 -9.30 17.20 11.13
CA GLN A 54 -8.54 18.38 11.51
C GLN A 54 -7.44 18.65 10.49
N ARG A 55 -7.11 19.93 10.27
CA ARG A 55 -5.94 20.26 9.45
C ARG A 55 -4.66 19.87 10.19
N GLY A 56 -3.75 19.16 9.53
CA GLY A 56 -2.50 18.73 10.14
C GLY A 56 -1.53 18.06 9.17
N SER A 57 -0.23 18.12 9.49
CA SER A 57 0.84 17.49 8.72
C SER A 57 1.50 16.34 9.50
N SER A 58 2.38 15.60 8.81
CA SER A 58 3.18 14.51 9.36
C SER A 58 3.92 14.89 10.65
N ALA A 59 4.32 16.17 10.80
CA ALA A 59 5.01 16.69 11.99
C ALA A 59 4.27 16.46 13.32
N LEU A 60 2.93 16.43 13.29
CA LEU A 60 2.13 16.16 14.50
C LEU A 60 2.46 14.80 15.11
N LEU A 61 2.81 13.81 14.29
CA LEU A 61 3.01 12.42 14.70
C LEU A 61 4.24 12.21 15.60
N ALA A 62 5.15 13.19 15.65
CA ALA A 62 6.29 13.21 16.57
C ALA A 62 5.89 13.46 18.03
N SER A 63 4.68 14.01 18.26
CA SER A 63 4.19 14.26 19.61
C SER A 63 3.98 12.95 20.38
N ARG A 64 4.53 12.88 21.61
CA ARG A 64 4.44 11.70 22.48
C ARG A 64 3.00 11.25 22.79
N ARG A 65 2.00 12.13 22.61
CA ARG A 65 0.58 11.77 22.74
C ARG A 65 0.16 10.64 21.79
N PHE A 66 0.84 10.52 20.64
CA PHE A 66 0.56 9.49 19.64
C PHE A 66 1.33 8.19 19.86
N ARG A 67 2.18 8.10 20.89
CA ARG A 67 3.00 6.90 21.14
C ARG A 67 2.16 5.63 21.37
N ARG A 68 0.95 5.77 21.88
CA ARG A 68 0.00 4.67 22.13
C ARG A 68 -1.08 4.52 21.05
N HIS A 69 -1.01 5.33 20.00
CA HIS A 69 -1.92 5.22 18.87
C HIS A 69 -1.40 4.21 17.84
N ALA A 70 -2.29 3.75 16.96
CA ALA A 70 -1.90 3.16 15.68
C ALA A 70 -2.04 4.23 14.60
N LEU A 71 -1.07 4.29 13.68
CA LEU A 71 -1.13 5.18 12.52
C LEU A 71 -1.84 4.46 11.37
N LEU A 72 -3.02 4.92 10.97
CA LEU A 72 -3.67 4.51 9.72
C LEU A 72 -3.23 5.45 8.57
N LEU A 73 -2.72 4.83 7.51
CA LEU A 73 -2.47 5.43 6.19
C LEU A 73 -3.31 4.66 5.17
N CYS A 74 -4.37 5.28 4.67
CA CYS A 74 -5.24 4.68 3.66
C CYS A 74 -5.09 5.42 2.34
N TYR A 75 -4.78 4.67 1.28
CA TYR A 75 -4.58 5.16 -0.07
C TYR A 75 -3.69 6.42 -0.11
N PRO A 76 -2.48 6.36 0.51
CA PRO A 76 -1.61 7.53 0.54
C PRO A 76 -1.31 8.03 -0.88
N PRO A 77 -1.18 9.35 -1.10
CA PRO A 77 -1.05 9.90 -2.45
C PRO A 77 0.14 9.29 -3.21
N PRO A 78 -0.05 8.93 -4.50
CA PRO A 78 1.00 8.31 -5.29
C PRO A 78 2.20 9.26 -5.44
N ARG A 79 3.40 8.69 -5.30
CA ARG A 79 4.69 9.36 -5.51
C ARG A 79 4.93 10.59 -4.62
N ALA A 80 4.08 10.82 -3.62
CA ALA A 80 4.23 11.91 -2.66
C ALA A 80 5.04 11.47 -1.43
N PRO A 81 5.75 12.41 -0.76
CA PRO A 81 6.54 12.09 0.43
C PRO A 81 5.66 11.86 1.68
N MET A 82 4.38 12.23 1.64
CA MET A 82 3.46 12.24 2.79
C MET A 82 3.50 10.95 3.62
N ALA A 83 3.45 9.77 2.98
CA ALA A 83 3.46 8.50 3.70
C ALA A 83 4.81 8.20 4.36
N ALA A 84 5.91 8.47 3.66
CA ALA A 84 7.27 8.29 4.18
C ALA A 84 7.55 9.25 5.34
N GLU A 85 7.15 10.52 5.22
CA GLU A 85 7.26 11.50 6.29
C GLU A 85 6.43 11.13 7.51
N CYS A 86 5.19 10.63 7.30
CA CYS A 86 4.38 10.14 8.40
C CYS A 86 5.05 8.97 9.13
N LEU A 87 5.64 8.02 8.38
CA LEU A 87 6.32 6.86 8.94
C LEU A 87 7.56 7.27 9.76
N ALA A 88 8.33 8.24 9.25
CA ALA A 88 9.52 8.77 9.91
C ALA A 88 9.17 9.57 11.18
N ALA A 89 8.12 10.40 11.14
CA ALA A 89 7.71 11.24 12.26
C ALA A 89 6.97 10.46 13.36
N PHE A 90 6.26 9.38 13.01
CA PHE A 90 5.42 8.67 13.96
C PHE A 90 6.24 8.06 15.11
N CYS A 91 5.89 8.40 16.34
CA CYS A 91 6.56 7.90 17.54
C CYS A 91 5.96 6.59 18.10
N GLY A 92 4.83 6.14 17.55
CA GLY A 92 4.20 4.87 17.92
C GLY A 92 4.85 3.66 17.26
N ASP A 93 4.28 2.48 17.53
CA ASP A 93 4.82 1.19 17.11
C ASP A 93 3.92 0.40 16.15
N THR A 94 2.74 0.91 15.82
CA THR A 94 1.76 0.22 14.97
C THR A 94 1.37 1.07 13.77
N VAL A 95 1.56 0.53 12.57
CA VAL A 95 1.11 1.16 11.32
C VAL A 95 0.10 0.24 10.65
N VAL A 96 -1.04 0.81 10.26
CA VAL A 96 -2.03 0.16 9.41
C VAL A 96 -1.96 0.86 8.06
N HIS A 97 -1.64 0.10 7.02
CA HIS A 97 -1.57 0.58 5.65
C HIS A 97 -2.66 -0.08 4.82
N VAL A 98 -3.47 0.72 4.14
CA VAL A 98 -4.44 0.27 3.13
C VAL A 98 -3.98 0.81 1.79
N GLY A 99 -3.54 -0.06 0.89
CA GLY A 99 -2.99 0.34 -0.40
C GLY A 99 -2.29 -0.81 -1.11
N GLU A 100 -1.69 -0.48 -2.24
CA GLU A 100 -0.94 -1.38 -3.10
C GLU A 100 0.56 -1.37 -2.78
N TRP A 101 1.25 -2.44 -3.19
CA TRP A 101 2.71 -2.49 -3.28
C TRP A 101 3.15 -2.41 -4.73
N LEU A 102 4.15 -1.59 -5.06
CA LEU A 102 4.54 -1.30 -6.44
C LEU A 102 3.32 -0.88 -7.29
N GLY A 103 2.44 -0.07 -6.71
CA GLY A 103 1.17 0.35 -7.29
C GLY A 103 0.99 1.87 -7.28
N ASP A 104 -0.25 2.33 -7.21
CA ASP A 104 -0.60 3.76 -7.27
C ASP A 104 -0.91 4.36 -5.89
N THR A 105 -0.38 3.77 -4.83
CA THR A 105 -0.50 4.30 -3.46
C THR A 105 0.86 4.44 -2.79
N GLY A 106 1.12 5.61 -2.23
CA GLY A 106 2.38 5.91 -1.57
C GLY A 106 3.53 6.05 -2.55
N SER A 107 4.75 5.77 -2.09
CA SER A 107 5.97 5.92 -2.89
C SER A 107 6.95 4.78 -2.61
N ALA A 108 7.89 4.55 -3.53
CA ALA A 108 8.95 3.56 -3.35
C ALA A 108 9.76 3.81 -2.05
N ALA A 109 9.97 5.08 -1.69
CA ALA A 109 10.62 5.46 -0.43
C ALA A 109 9.80 5.04 0.81
N PHE A 110 8.47 5.19 0.76
CA PHE A 110 7.58 4.72 1.83
C PHE A 110 7.60 3.19 1.94
N GLU A 111 7.46 2.48 0.82
CA GLU A 111 7.48 1.01 0.79
C GLU A 111 8.82 0.45 1.32
N ALA A 112 9.94 1.03 0.90
CA ALA A 112 11.27 0.67 1.38
C ALA A 112 11.43 0.91 2.89
N ALA A 113 11.05 2.09 3.38
CA ALA A 113 11.14 2.44 4.80
C ALA A 113 10.25 1.53 5.67
N LEU A 114 9.07 1.15 5.17
CA LEU A 114 8.18 0.21 5.84
C LEU A 114 8.79 -1.20 5.87
N ALA A 115 9.32 -1.67 4.75
CA ALA A 115 9.95 -2.99 4.65
C ALA A 115 11.24 -3.13 5.48
N GLU A 116 11.99 -2.04 5.67
CA GLU A 116 13.24 -2.04 6.43
C GLU A 116 13.02 -1.83 7.94
N GLY A 117 12.19 -0.86 8.32
CA GLY A 117 12.02 -0.46 9.72
C GLY A 117 10.94 -1.23 10.48
N TRP A 118 10.09 -2.00 9.77
CA TRP A 118 8.89 -2.59 10.33
C TRP A 118 8.73 -4.06 9.97
N GLU A 119 7.97 -4.77 10.78
CA GLU A 119 7.63 -6.18 10.62
C GLU A 119 6.15 -6.30 10.26
N LEU A 120 5.85 -7.00 9.17
CA LEU A 120 4.48 -7.30 8.78
C LEU A 120 3.89 -8.34 9.73
N THR A 121 2.90 -7.94 10.52
CA THR A 121 2.22 -8.83 11.48
C THR A 121 0.90 -9.39 10.97
N ARG A 122 0.23 -8.68 10.06
CA ARG A 122 -1.02 -9.13 9.46
C ARG A 122 -1.20 -8.55 8.06
N ARG A 123 -1.71 -9.35 7.14
CA ARG A 123 -2.18 -8.94 5.82
C ARG A 123 -3.59 -9.48 5.63
N LEU A 124 -4.48 -8.65 5.12
CA LEU A 124 -5.85 -9.01 4.78
C LEU A 124 -6.12 -8.56 3.34
N PRO A 125 -6.50 -9.49 2.44
CA PRO A 125 -6.92 -9.12 1.10
C PRO A 125 -8.19 -8.28 1.16
N LEU A 126 -8.24 -7.23 0.35
CA LEU A 126 -9.43 -6.40 0.20
C LEU A 126 -10.14 -6.71 -1.12
N PRO A 127 -11.46 -6.42 -1.22
CA PRO A 127 -12.12 -6.37 -2.52
C PRO A 127 -11.46 -5.29 -3.37
N CYS A 128 -10.66 -5.72 -4.34
CA CYS A 128 -9.98 -4.84 -5.29
C CYS A 128 -10.81 -4.73 -6.57
N TRP A 129 -10.84 -3.56 -7.22
CA TRP A 129 -11.67 -3.31 -8.40
C TRP A 129 -10.79 -3.07 -9.63
N GLY A 130 -11.17 -3.63 -10.79
CA GLY A 130 -10.44 -3.40 -12.05
C GLY A 130 -8.98 -3.85 -11.98
N ASP A 131 -8.06 -2.90 -12.07
CA ASP A 131 -6.60 -3.08 -12.11
C ASP A 131 -5.91 -2.76 -10.78
N THR A 132 -6.64 -2.67 -9.67
CA THR A 132 -6.03 -2.41 -8.36
C THR A 132 -5.63 -3.69 -7.61
N ALA A 133 -4.67 -3.59 -6.69
CA ALA A 133 -4.18 -4.70 -5.88
C ALA A 133 -3.99 -4.31 -4.40
N GLU A 134 -5.01 -3.72 -3.79
CA GLU A 134 -4.94 -3.25 -2.41
C GLU A 134 -5.04 -4.36 -1.37
N ASP A 135 -4.25 -4.21 -0.31
CA ASP A 135 -4.40 -4.98 0.92
C ASP A 135 -4.52 -4.04 2.12
N LEU A 136 -5.13 -4.55 3.19
CA LEU A 136 -4.90 -4.01 4.52
C LEU A 136 -3.72 -4.75 5.16
N THR A 137 -2.68 -4.01 5.52
CA THR A 137 -1.48 -4.55 6.17
C THR A 137 -1.26 -3.87 7.52
N ILE A 138 -0.87 -4.65 8.52
CA ILE A 138 -0.57 -4.19 9.89
C ILE A 138 0.89 -4.48 10.19
N TRP A 139 1.60 -3.44 10.58
CA TRP A 139 3.04 -3.43 10.77
C TRP A 139 3.39 -3.07 12.21
N ARG A 140 4.41 -3.72 12.75
CA ARG A 140 5.01 -3.38 14.04
C ARG A 140 6.42 -2.86 13.86
N ARG A 141 6.77 -1.80 14.58
CA ARG A 141 8.12 -1.23 14.52
C ARG A 141 9.11 -2.27 15.04
N ARG A 142 10.20 -2.50 14.31
CA ARG A 142 11.29 -3.34 14.82
C ARG A 142 11.91 -2.64 16.03
N GLY A 143 12.09 -3.37 17.14
CA GLY A 143 12.86 -2.85 18.27
C GLY A 143 14.26 -2.46 17.79
N GLY A 144 14.75 -1.28 18.16
CA GLY A 144 15.94 -0.60 17.61
C GLY A 144 17.27 -1.33 17.81
N GLY A 145 17.39 -2.54 17.27
CA GLY A 145 18.67 -3.16 16.96
C GLY A 145 19.23 -2.46 15.73
N VAL A 146 20.52 -2.10 15.80
CA VAL A 146 21.31 -1.65 14.66
C VAL A 146 21.08 -2.65 13.51
N PRO A 147 20.75 -2.18 12.28
CA PRO A 147 20.73 -3.05 11.12
C PRO A 147 22.08 -3.75 11.08
N ARG A 148 22.11 -5.09 11.21
CA ARG A 148 23.36 -5.83 11.07
C ARG A 148 23.83 -5.60 9.64
N GLY A 149 24.76 -4.65 9.48
CA GLY A 149 25.50 -4.45 8.25
C GLY A 149 26.11 -5.79 7.85
N GLY A 150 25.65 -6.33 6.73
CA GLY A 150 25.97 -7.68 6.27
C GLY A 150 24.86 -8.16 5.32
N GLY A 151 25.09 -7.97 4.03
CA GLY A 151 24.09 -8.10 2.98
C GLY A 151 23.58 -9.53 2.78
N ALA A 152 22.34 -9.78 3.16
CA ALA A 152 21.46 -10.74 2.52
C ALA A 152 20.41 -9.95 1.73
N ALA A 153 20.05 -10.40 0.52
CA ALA A 153 18.91 -9.84 -0.19
C ALA A 153 17.66 -10.00 0.70
N ALA A 154 17.15 -8.89 1.22
CA ALA A 154 15.99 -8.94 2.11
C ALA A 154 14.76 -9.37 1.31
N ASP A 155 14.12 -10.44 1.78
CA ASP A 155 12.86 -10.93 1.25
C ASP A 155 11.80 -9.81 1.31
N HIS A 156 11.05 -9.67 0.22
CA HIS A 156 9.93 -8.75 0.17
C HIS A 156 8.86 -9.21 1.17
N PRO A 157 8.42 -8.34 2.11
CA PRO A 157 7.53 -8.76 3.19
C PRO A 157 6.13 -9.17 2.70
N VAL A 158 5.66 -8.55 1.62
CA VAL A 158 4.32 -8.76 1.05
C VAL A 158 4.30 -9.63 -0.22
N LEU A 159 5.10 -9.29 -1.23
CA LEU A 159 5.09 -9.96 -2.53
C LEU A 159 5.75 -11.35 -2.47
N ARG A 160 4.98 -12.36 -2.85
CA ARG A 160 5.39 -13.76 -2.93
C ARG A 160 4.87 -14.39 -4.23
N CYS A 161 5.52 -15.47 -4.67
CA CYS A 161 5.03 -16.28 -5.77
C CYS A 161 3.78 -17.06 -5.34
N ASP A 162 2.69 -16.93 -6.08
CA ASP A 162 1.40 -17.58 -5.74
C ASP A 162 1.43 -19.11 -5.91
N SER A 163 2.43 -19.65 -6.60
CA SER A 163 2.55 -21.09 -6.84
C SER A 163 3.51 -21.81 -5.92
N CYS A 164 4.59 -21.15 -5.48
CA CYS A 164 5.64 -21.80 -4.68
C CYS A 164 5.97 -21.06 -3.37
N GLY A 165 5.35 -19.91 -3.12
CA GLY A 165 5.56 -19.12 -1.89
C GLY A 165 6.90 -18.37 -1.81
N LYS A 166 7.78 -18.50 -2.82
CA LYS A 166 9.07 -17.79 -2.89
C LYS A 166 8.85 -16.29 -2.72
N ALA A 167 9.52 -15.68 -1.75
CA ALA A 167 9.47 -14.24 -1.54
C ALA A 167 10.12 -13.49 -2.71
N GLY A 168 9.62 -12.29 -2.99
CA GLY A 168 10.30 -11.36 -3.88
C GLY A 168 11.56 -10.79 -3.24
N SER A 169 12.33 -10.05 -4.01
CA SER A 169 13.50 -9.31 -3.49
C SER A 169 13.14 -7.83 -3.33
N LEU A 170 13.60 -7.21 -2.24
CA LEU A 170 13.56 -5.76 -2.07
C LEU A 170 14.69 -5.04 -2.83
N GLN A 171 15.62 -5.77 -3.44
CA GLN A 171 16.73 -5.15 -4.16
C GLN A 171 16.28 -4.60 -5.52
N PRO A 172 16.83 -3.44 -5.93
CA PRO A 172 16.67 -2.94 -7.28
C PRO A 172 17.15 -3.97 -8.30
N ALA A 173 16.33 -4.21 -9.32
CA ALA A 173 16.66 -5.11 -10.42
C ALA A 173 17.70 -4.44 -11.32
N THR A 174 18.99 -4.51 -10.95
CA THR A 174 20.08 -4.04 -11.82
C THR A 174 20.22 -4.87 -13.10
N VAL A 175 19.52 -6.00 -13.22
CA VAL A 175 19.42 -6.84 -14.43
C VAL A 175 18.03 -7.49 -14.46
N ARG A 176 17.34 -7.42 -15.60
CA ARG A 176 15.98 -7.96 -15.82
C ARG A 176 15.83 -9.46 -15.52
N ASP A 177 16.94 -10.21 -15.50
CA ASP A 177 16.98 -11.67 -15.44
C ASP A 177 17.59 -12.25 -14.16
N LYS A 178 17.65 -11.47 -13.05
CA LYS A 178 18.11 -12.04 -11.78
C LYS A 178 17.15 -13.16 -11.30
N PRO A 179 17.68 -14.33 -10.89
CA PRO A 179 16.87 -15.39 -10.31
C PRO A 179 16.15 -14.90 -9.05
N GLY A 180 14.81 -15.01 -9.02
CA GLY A 180 13.99 -14.58 -7.88
C GLY A 180 13.31 -13.22 -8.02
N LEU A 181 13.47 -12.54 -9.15
CA LEU A 181 12.55 -11.45 -9.51
C LEU A 181 11.16 -12.03 -9.75
N LEU A 182 10.19 -11.55 -8.96
CA LEU A 182 8.80 -11.87 -9.22
C LEU A 182 8.32 -11.03 -10.40
N ARG A 183 7.44 -11.60 -11.22
CA ARG A 183 6.70 -10.85 -12.22
C ARG A 183 5.22 -10.95 -11.90
N ARG A 184 4.51 -9.84 -12.07
CA ARG A 184 3.10 -9.70 -11.71
C ARG A 184 2.27 -9.37 -12.94
N CYS A 185 1.09 -9.97 -13.02
CA CYS A 185 0.17 -9.76 -14.13
C CYS A 185 -0.24 -8.28 -14.20
N ARG A 186 -0.21 -7.68 -15.39
CA ARG A 186 -0.60 -6.29 -15.62
C ARG A 186 -2.12 -6.09 -15.59
N TYR A 187 -2.89 -7.14 -15.86
CA TYR A 187 -4.34 -7.05 -15.93
C TYR A 187 -4.99 -7.14 -14.55
N CYS A 188 -4.78 -8.25 -13.82
CA CYS A 188 -5.37 -8.38 -12.48
C CYS A 188 -4.55 -7.76 -11.37
N ARG A 189 -3.24 -7.55 -11.58
CA ARG A 189 -2.32 -6.93 -10.62
C ARG A 189 -2.16 -7.69 -9.29
N LEU A 190 -2.82 -8.84 -9.15
CA LEU A 190 -2.72 -9.75 -8.00
C LEU A 190 -1.80 -10.94 -8.29
N ALA A 191 -1.94 -11.57 -9.45
CA ALA A 191 -1.19 -12.79 -9.77
C ALA A 191 0.31 -12.53 -9.94
N CYS A 192 1.13 -13.21 -9.16
CA CYS A 192 2.57 -12.98 -9.04
C CYS A 192 3.35 -14.30 -9.10
N TYR A 193 4.33 -14.41 -10.00
CA TYR A 193 5.09 -15.64 -10.21
C TYR A 193 6.59 -15.40 -10.33
N CYS A 194 7.40 -16.35 -9.88
CA CYS A 194 8.86 -16.29 -9.99
C CYS A 194 9.42 -16.92 -11.27
N SER A 195 8.60 -17.63 -12.05
CA SER A 195 9.02 -18.31 -13.28
C SER A 195 7.83 -18.70 -14.15
N ALA A 196 8.08 -18.98 -15.43
CA ALA A 196 7.07 -19.50 -16.36
C ALA A 196 6.46 -20.84 -15.88
N ALA A 197 7.24 -21.68 -15.20
CA ALA A 197 6.75 -22.92 -14.62
C ALA A 197 5.74 -22.68 -13.48
N CYS A 198 6.00 -21.67 -12.63
CA CYS A 198 5.03 -21.25 -11.62
C CYS A 198 3.80 -20.62 -12.26
N ALA A 199 3.96 -19.73 -13.24
CA ALA A 199 2.83 -19.15 -13.95
C ALA A 199 1.91 -20.20 -14.58
N ARG A 200 2.46 -21.24 -15.22
CA ARG A 200 1.68 -22.38 -15.73
C ARG A 200 0.97 -23.17 -14.63
N ARG A 201 1.60 -23.36 -13.47
CA ARG A 201 1.00 -24.04 -12.31
C ARG A 201 -0.18 -23.25 -11.73
N GLY A 202 -0.05 -21.93 -11.68
CA GLY A 202 -1.09 -21.02 -11.16
C GLY A 202 -2.15 -20.60 -12.16
N ASP A 203 -2.05 -21.01 -13.43
CA ASP A 203 -2.88 -20.51 -14.54
C ASP A 203 -4.39 -20.65 -14.30
N ALA A 204 -4.83 -21.76 -13.71
CA ALA A 204 -6.25 -21.95 -13.40
C ALA A 204 -6.78 -20.92 -12.39
N GLU A 205 -6.01 -20.61 -11.34
CA GLU A 205 -6.40 -19.62 -10.33
C GLU A 205 -6.26 -18.19 -10.87
N HIS A 206 -5.24 -17.95 -11.68
CA HIS A 206 -5.06 -16.69 -12.40
C HIS A 206 -6.26 -16.36 -13.29
N LYS A 207 -6.78 -17.35 -14.04
CA LYS A 207 -7.97 -17.20 -14.89
C LYS A 207 -9.23 -16.92 -14.08
N LYS A 208 -9.40 -17.55 -12.91
CA LYS A 208 -10.50 -17.21 -12.00
C LYS A 208 -10.40 -15.78 -11.50
N CYS A 209 -9.20 -15.35 -11.12
CA CYS A 209 -8.94 -13.96 -10.75
C CYS A 209 -9.33 -12.99 -11.87
N HIS A 210 -9.00 -13.30 -13.13
CA HIS A 210 -9.46 -12.52 -14.29
C HIS A 210 -10.99 -12.46 -14.40
N ALA A 211 -11.67 -13.60 -14.25
CA ALA A 211 -13.12 -13.67 -14.33
C ALA A 211 -13.81 -12.85 -13.23
N VAL A 212 -13.37 -12.98 -11.97
CA VAL A 212 -13.94 -12.22 -10.84
C VAL A 212 -13.74 -10.71 -11.03
N ARG A 213 -12.64 -10.31 -11.67
CA ARG A 213 -12.31 -8.92 -11.94
C ARG A 213 -12.88 -8.39 -13.25
N MET A 214 -13.69 -9.19 -13.94
CA MET A 214 -14.30 -8.83 -15.23
C MET A 214 -13.27 -8.44 -16.30
N ILE A 215 -12.08 -9.05 -16.26
CA ILE A 215 -11.03 -8.83 -17.25
C ILE A 215 -11.38 -9.68 -18.48
N GLY A 216 -11.91 -9.01 -19.51
CA GLY A 216 -12.37 -9.66 -20.74
C GLY A 216 -11.23 -10.20 -21.59
N ALA A 217 -11.23 -11.53 -21.82
CA ALA A 217 -10.38 -12.25 -22.77
C ALA A 217 -8.96 -11.69 -22.94
N PRO A 218 -8.15 -11.59 -21.86
CA PRO A 218 -6.78 -11.14 -21.99
C PRO A 218 -6.01 -12.12 -22.90
N PRO A 219 -5.01 -11.63 -23.66
CA PRO A 219 -4.15 -12.50 -24.44
C PRO A 219 -3.56 -13.59 -23.52
N PRO A 220 -3.24 -14.78 -24.07
CA PRO A 220 -2.60 -15.84 -23.30
C PRO A 220 -1.41 -15.26 -22.55
N ALA A 221 -1.43 -15.38 -21.22
CA ALA A 221 -0.44 -14.73 -20.38
C ALA A 221 0.91 -15.43 -20.53
N ASP A 222 1.73 -14.96 -21.47
CA ASP A 222 3.11 -15.39 -21.58
C ASP A 222 3.91 -14.75 -20.44
N PHE A 223 4.43 -15.58 -19.54
CA PHE A 223 5.26 -15.10 -18.44
C PHE A 223 6.46 -14.28 -18.94
N GLY A 224 6.99 -14.58 -20.13
CA GLY A 224 8.05 -13.82 -20.80
C GLY A 224 7.59 -12.48 -21.36
N GLY A 225 6.32 -12.41 -21.76
CA GLY A 225 5.73 -11.34 -22.56
C GLY A 225 5.39 -10.06 -21.80
N PRO A 226 4.76 -9.08 -22.49
CA PRO A 226 4.39 -7.79 -21.93
C PRO A 226 3.29 -7.89 -20.87
N GLU A 227 2.57 -9.00 -20.78
CA GLU A 227 1.45 -9.23 -19.86
C GLU A 227 1.88 -9.25 -18.39
N TYR A 228 3.18 -9.47 -18.13
CA TYR A 228 3.77 -9.42 -16.80
C TYR A 228 4.82 -8.32 -16.70
N HIS A 229 4.74 -7.47 -15.68
CA HIS A 229 5.82 -6.55 -15.30
C HIS A 229 6.66 -7.13 -14.18
N THR A 230 7.96 -6.82 -14.18
CA THR A 230 8.88 -7.21 -13.12
C THR A 230 8.60 -6.40 -11.86
N CYS A 231 8.49 -7.07 -10.72
CA CYS A 231 8.42 -6.46 -9.41
C CYS A 231 9.85 -6.16 -8.94
N CYS A 232 10.25 -4.89 -9.02
CA CYS A 232 11.50 -4.38 -8.45
C CYS A 232 11.22 -3.07 -7.70
N VAL A 233 11.94 -2.87 -6.60
CA VAL A 233 11.95 -1.62 -5.82
C VAL A 233 12.97 -0.66 -6.41
#